data_AF-A0A0F9NJR3-F1
#
_entry.id   AF-A0A0F9NJR3-F1
#
_cell.length_a   1.000
_cell.length_b   1.000
_cell.length_c   1.000
_cell.angle_alpha   90.00
_cell.angle_beta   90.00
_cell.angle_gamma   90.00
#
_symmetry.space_group_name_H-M   'P 1'
#
loop_
_entity.id
_entity.type
_entity.pdbx_description
1 polymer ?
#
loop_
_entity_poly.entity_id
_entity_poly.type
_entity_poly.pdbx_seq_one_letter_code
_entity_poly.pdbx_strand_id
1 'polypeptide(L)'
;MEISNAVFYKCSSKKTPEIDGQKLFKILAKVESEHASVWKKLLKLDKIEFPKYDSCASDYKPNLEESHQREERAIKFYGEAASIAKNPRIKEIFEAFIEVETDHLKLSEKRLN
;
A
#
# COMPACT_ATOMS: atom_id res chain seq x y z
N MET A 1 7.32 -0.64 4.62
CA MET A 1 5.87 -0.89 4.47
C MET A 1 5.48 -0.82 3.01
N GLU A 2 5.59 0.35 2.38
CA GLU A 2 5.29 0.62 0.95
C GLU A 2 5.84 -0.42 -0.03
N ILE A 3 7.13 -0.75 0.10
CA ILE A 3 7.76 -1.76 -0.76
C ILE A 3 7.03 -3.11 -0.62
N SER A 4 6.68 -3.51 0.60
CA SER A 4 5.95 -4.76 0.86
C SER A 4 4.54 -4.74 0.29
N ASN A 5 3.81 -3.63 0.42
CA ASN A 5 2.47 -3.49 -0.16
C ASN A 5 2.54 -3.48 -1.69
N ALA A 6 3.47 -2.73 -2.28
CA ALA A 6 3.68 -2.67 -3.72
C ALA A 6 3.96 -4.07 -4.33
N VAL A 7 4.85 -4.85 -3.70
CA VAL A 7 5.17 -6.20 -4.20
C VAL A 7 4.03 -7.18 -3.96
N PHE A 8 3.31 -7.07 -2.85
CA PHE A 8 2.09 -7.85 -2.58
C PHE A 8 1.04 -7.59 -3.65
N TYR A 9 0.66 -6.34 -3.88
CA TYR A 9 -0.34 -5.99 -4.88
C TYR A 9 0.09 -6.37 -6.30
N LYS A 10 1.38 -6.25 -6.61
CA LYS A 10 1.91 -6.72 -7.90
C LYS A 10 1.79 -8.24 -8.04
N CYS A 11 1.98 -9.00 -6.97
CA CYS A 11 1.72 -10.44 -6.95
C CYS A 11 0.22 -10.73 -7.15
N SER A 12 -0.65 -10.12 -6.34
CA SER A 12 -2.11 -10.35 -6.38
C SER A 12 -2.71 -9.97 -7.73
N SER A 13 -2.18 -8.94 -8.39
CA SER A 13 -2.59 -8.52 -9.73
C SER A 13 -2.33 -9.55 -10.82
N LYS A 14 -1.41 -10.50 -10.59
CA LYS A 14 -1.05 -11.55 -11.54
C LYS A 14 -1.71 -12.88 -11.26
N LYS A 15 -2.03 -13.17 -10.00
CA LYS A 15 -2.55 -14.48 -9.59
C LYS A 15 -4.08 -14.53 -9.51
N THR A 16 -4.72 -13.41 -9.17
CA THR A 16 -6.19 -13.31 -9.09
C THR A 16 -6.85 -13.62 -10.45
N PRO A 17 -7.85 -14.52 -10.54
CA PRO A 17 -8.49 -14.85 -11.81
C PRO A 17 -9.40 -13.75 -12.36
N GLU A 18 -10.03 -12.96 -11.50
CA GLU A 18 -10.98 -11.92 -11.85
C GLU A 18 -10.28 -10.71 -12.45
N ILE A 19 -10.71 -10.30 -13.66
CA ILE A 19 -10.11 -9.17 -14.39
C ILE A 19 -10.17 -7.85 -13.60
N ASP A 20 -11.25 -7.63 -12.84
CA ASP A 20 -11.41 -6.44 -12.01
C ASP A 20 -10.46 -6.47 -10.82
N GLY A 21 -10.23 -7.64 -10.22
CA GLY A 21 -9.24 -7.83 -9.16
C GLY A 21 -7.81 -7.61 -9.68
N GLN A 22 -7.49 -8.13 -10.87
CA GLN A 22 -6.19 -7.89 -11.50
C GLN A 22 -5.93 -6.40 -11.72
N LYS A 23 -6.91 -5.66 -12.26
CA LYS A 23 -6.81 -4.21 -12.50
C LYS A 23 -6.70 -3.43 -11.19
N LEU A 24 -7.51 -3.77 -10.19
CA LEU A 24 -7.48 -3.15 -8.87
C LEU A 24 -6.09 -3.29 -8.22
N PHE A 25 -5.60 -4.53 -8.07
CA PHE A 25 -4.31 -4.73 -7.43
C PHE A 25 -3.17 -4.13 -8.26
N LYS A 26 -3.28 -4.09 -9.59
CA LYS A 26 -2.27 -3.42 -10.42
C LYS A 26 -2.21 -1.92 -10.15
N ILE A 27 -3.35 -1.25 -9.96
CA ILE A 27 -3.35 0.19 -9.67
C ILE A 27 -2.85 0.48 -8.25
N LEU A 28 -3.26 -0.33 -7.26
CA LEU A 28 -2.76 -0.23 -5.89
C LEU A 28 -1.24 -0.40 -5.86
N ALA A 29 -0.69 -1.43 -6.52
CA ALA A 29 0.75 -1.63 -6.63
C ALA A 29 1.51 -0.41 -7.18
N LYS A 30 0.88 0.35 -8.09
CA LYS A 30 1.46 1.57 -8.64
C LYS A 30 1.49 2.69 -7.59
N VAL A 31 0.38 2.91 -6.88
CA VAL A 31 0.28 3.94 -5.83
C VAL A 31 1.29 3.68 -4.71
N GLU A 32 1.38 2.46 -4.20
CA GLU A 32 2.37 2.06 -3.19
C GLU A 32 3.83 2.27 -3.67
N SER A 33 4.08 2.11 -4.97
CA SER A 33 5.41 2.38 -5.55
C SER A 33 5.72 3.88 -5.59
N GLU A 34 4.71 4.73 -5.76
CA GLU A 34 4.87 6.19 -5.66
C GLU A 34 5.11 6.61 -4.20
N HIS A 35 4.43 6.01 -3.23
CA HIS A 35 4.71 6.22 -1.80
C HIS A 35 6.16 5.90 -1.47
N ALA A 36 6.67 4.74 -1.91
CA ALA A 36 8.08 4.39 -1.77
C ALA A 36 9.01 5.44 -2.42
N SER A 37 8.63 5.97 -3.58
CA SER A 37 9.39 6.98 -4.32
C SER A 37 9.44 8.34 -3.61
N VAL A 38 8.40 8.73 -2.88
CA VAL A 38 8.42 9.91 -2.00
C VAL A 38 9.48 9.72 -0.91
N TRP A 39 9.48 8.58 -0.22
CA TRP A 39 10.47 8.30 0.83
C TRP A 39 11.90 8.25 0.29
N LYS A 40 12.10 7.65 -0.88
CA LYS A 40 13.41 7.66 -1.56
C LYS A 40 13.95 9.07 -1.74
N LYS A 41 13.11 10.00 -2.22
CA LYS A 41 13.50 11.41 -2.43
C LYS A 41 13.83 12.09 -1.10
N LEU A 42 13.00 11.93 -0.08
CA LEU A 42 13.20 12.56 1.23
C LEU A 42 14.46 12.05 1.94
N LEU A 43 14.71 10.74 1.87
CA LEU A 43 15.87 10.08 2.47
C LEU A 43 17.13 10.15 1.60
N LYS A 44 17.04 10.76 0.41
CA LYS A 44 18.14 10.87 -0.57
C LYS A 44 18.77 9.50 -0.91
N LEU A 45 17.94 8.48 -1.06
CA LEU A 45 18.40 7.14 -1.46
C LEU A 45 18.61 7.08 -2.97
N ASP A 46 19.69 6.44 -3.42
CA ASP A 46 20.00 6.30 -4.84
C ASP A 46 18.99 5.39 -5.56
N LYS A 47 18.59 4.29 -4.90
CA LYS A 47 17.65 3.30 -5.43
C LYS A 47 16.75 2.72 -4.34
N ILE A 48 15.62 2.16 -4.77
CA ILE A 48 14.75 1.30 -3.98
C ILE A 48 14.81 -0.09 -4.61
N GLU A 49 15.00 -1.11 -3.79
CA GLU A 49 14.94 -2.49 -4.23
C GLU A 49 13.54 -3.06 -3.96
N PHE A 50 12.93 -3.62 -5.00
CA PHE A 50 11.66 -4.32 -4.89
C PHE A 50 11.95 -5.82 -4.97
N PRO A 51 11.91 -6.55 -3.84
CA PRO A 51 12.16 -7.97 -3.84
C PRO A 51 11.08 -8.68 -4.67
N LYS A 52 11.43 -9.86 -5.20
CA LYS A 52 10.39 -10.78 -5.69
C LYS A 52 9.58 -11.22 -4.47
N TYR A 53 8.26 -11.10 -4.57
CA TYR A 53 7.35 -11.44 -3.50
C TYR A 53 6.30 -12.39 -4.06
N ASP A 54 6.32 -13.63 -3.58
CA ASP A 54 5.44 -14.70 -4.07
C ASP A 54 4.37 -15.12 -3.04
N SER A 55 4.26 -14.42 -1.91
CA SER A 55 3.35 -14.79 -0.82
C SER A 55 1.98 -14.11 -0.90
N CYS A 56 1.44 -13.90 -2.10
CA CYS A 56 0.02 -13.59 -2.28
C CYS A 56 -0.78 -14.85 -2.62
N ALA A 57 -2.07 -14.85 -2.28
CA ALA A 57 -2.99 -15.92 -2.64
C ALA A 57 -3.29 -15.96 -4.15
N SER A 58 -3.82 -17.08 -4.64
CA SER A 58 -4.38 -17.17 -6.00
C SER A 58 -5.74 -16.50 -6.11
N ASP A 59 -6.52 -16.52 -5.03
CA ASP A 59 -7.94 -16.17 -5.09
C ASP A 59 -8.16 -14.69 -4.72
N TYR A 60 -9.19 -14.08 -5.28
CA TYR A 60 -9.47 -12.65 -5.08
C TYR A 60 -9.79 -12.29 -3.64
N LYS A 61 -10.70 -13.05 -3.01
CA LYS A 61 -11.22 -12.72 -1.68
C LYS A 61 -10.11 -12.76 -0.60
N PRO A 62 -9.26 -13.80 -0.50
CA PRO A 62 -8.15 -13.79 0.46
C PRO A 62 -7.17 -12.62 0.21
N ASN A 63 -6.91 -12.27 -1.05
CA ASN A 63 -6.09 -11.11 -1.38
C ASN A 63 -6.75 -9.77 -0.99
N LEU A 64 -8.08 -9.66 -1.05
CA LEU A 64 -8.82 -8.49 -0.56
C LEU A 64 -8.79 -8.40 0.97
N GLU A 65 -8.93 -9.51 1.68
CA GLU A 65 -8.84 -9.55 3.15
C GLU A 65 -7.43 -9.16 3.63
N GLU A 66 -6.38 -9.68 2.98
CA GLU A 66 -5.01 -9.28 3.29
C GLU A 66 -4.73 -7.82 2.90
N SER A 67 -5.27 -7.35 1.78
CA SER A 67 -5.24 -5.92 1.38
C SER A 67 -5.82 -5.05 2.48
N HIS A 68 -7.03 -5.36 2.97
CA HIS A 68 -7.68 -4.63 4.05
C HIS A 68 -6.78 -4.52 5.29
N GLN A 69 -6.24 -5.66 5.76
CA GLN A 69 -5.37 -5.69 6.93
C GLN A 69 -4.04 -4.94 6.72
N ARG A 70 -3.53 -4.88 5.49
CA ARG A 70 -2.32 -4.10 5.16
C ARG A 70 -2.58 -2.61 5.30
N GLU A 71 -3.74 -2.13 4.86
CA GLU A 71 -4.07 -0.71 4.95
C GLU A 71 -4.40 -0.29 6.38
N GLU A 72 -5.05 -1.14 7.18
CA GLU A 72 -5.21 -0.87 8.62
C GLU A 72 -3.85 -0.69 9.32
N ARG A 73 -2.87 -1.54 8.99
CA ARG A 73 -1.50 -1.42 9.53
C ARG A 73 -0.81 -0.16 9.03
N ALA A 74 -1.01 0.21 7.76
CA ALA A 74 -0.40 1.40 7.18
C ALA A 74 -0.95 2.69 7.78
N ILE A 75 -2.27 2.80 7.88
CA ILE A 75 -2.97 3.91 8.54
C ILE A 75 -2.49 4.06 9.98
N LYS A 76 -2.46 2.96 10.74
CA LYS A 76 -1.98 2.98 12.12
C LYS A 76 -0.54 3.47 12.22
N PHE A 77 0.36 2.90 11.42
CA PHE A 77 1.77 3.28 11.41
C PHE A 77 1.94 4.76 11.07
N TYR A 78 1.26 5.26 10.05
CA TYR A 78 1.36 6.66 9.65
C TYR A 78 0.73 7.61 10.67
N GLY A 79 -0.37 7.22 11.32
CA GLY A 79 -0.95 7.98 12.43
C GLY A 79 0.02 8.15 13.60
N GLU A 80 0.66 7.05 14.01
CA GLU A 80 1.69 7.07 15.06
C GLU A 80 2.88 7.95 14.62
N ALA A 81 3.36 7.80 13.39
CA ALA A 81 4.47 8.58 12.86
C ALA A 81 4.16 10.09 12.76
N ALA A 82 2.96 10.46 12.31
CA ALA A 82 2.49 11.84 12.27
C ALA A 82 2.42 12.47 13.67
N SER A 83 1.99 11.70 14.67
CA SER A 83 1.83 12.18 16.05
C SER A 83 3.17 12.56 16.72
N ILE A 84 4.26 11.90 16.33
CA ILE A 84 5.61 12.14 16.90
C ILE A 84 6.51 13.00 15.99
N ALA A 85 6.06 13.31 14.77
CA ALA A 85 6.84 14.07 13.80
C ALA A 85 7.03 15.53 14.27
N LYS A 86 8.29 15.91 14.50
CA LYS A 86 8.66 17.29 14.89
C LYS A 86 8.72 18.26 13.71
N ASN A 87 8.95 17.74 12.50
CA ASN A 87 9.02 18.56 11.29
C ASN A 87 7.61 18.68 10.69
N PRO A 88 7.05 19.90 10.58
CA PRO A 88 5.69 20.10 10.06
C PRO A 88 5.47 19.52 8.66
N ARG A 89 6.48 19.61 7.78
CA ARG A 89 6.40 19.07 6.42
C ARG A 89 6.39 17.54 6.41
N ILE A 90 7.14 16.90 7.31
CA ILE A 90 7.13 15.43 7.42
C ILE A 90 5.80 14.95 8.01
N LYS A 91 5.24 15.68 8.98
CA LYS A 91 3.92 15.41 9.52
C LYS A 91 2.84 15.46 8.43
N GLU A 92 2.82 16.53 7.63
CA GLU A 92 1.88 16.69 6.51
C GLU A 92 1.96 15.53 5.50
N ILE A 93 3.17 15.02 5.23
CA ILE A 93 3.35 13.87 4.33
C ILE A 93 2.75 12.60 4.93
N PHE A 94 2.93 12.35 6.24
CA PHE A 94 2.27 11.23 6.89
C PHE A 94 0.74 11.36 6.89
N GLU A 95 0.21 12.56 7.15
CA GLU A 95 -1.23 12.82 7.09
C GLU A 95 -1.80 12.59 5.69
N ALA A 96 -1.10 13.04 4.64
CA ALA A 96 -1.49 12.76 3.25
C ALA A 96 -1.48 11.26 2.92
N PHE A 97 -0.56 10.49 3.49
CA PHE A 97 -0.53 9.05 3.28
C PHE A 97 -1.71 8.37 3.99
N ILE A 98 -2.05 8.79 5.21
CA ILE A 98 -3.26 8.30 5.92
C ILE A 98 -4.51 8.48 5.06
N GLU A 99 -4.67 9.63 4.40
CA GLU A 99 -5.81 9.88 3.50
C GLU A 99 -5.87 8.86 2.35
N VAL A 100 -4.74 8.62 1.67
CA VAL A 100 -4.65 7.65 0.57
C VAL A 100 -4.93 6.23 1.04
N GLU A 101 -4.30 5.80 2.15
CA GLU A 101 -4.51 4.44 2.68
C GLU A 101 -5.95 4.24 3.18
N THR A 102 -6.59 5.29 3.68
CA THR A 102 -8.01 5.24 4.05
C THR A 102 -8.90 4.99 2.83
N ASP A 103 -8.56 5.55 1.67
CA ASP A 103 -9.29 5.28 0.43
C ASP A 103 -9.02 3.86 -0.09
N HIS A 104 -7.79 3.35 0.04
CA HIS A 104 -7.48 1.93 -0.22
C HIS A 104 -8.29 0.99 0.68
N LEU A 105 -8.38 1.30 1.99
CA LEU A 105 -9.16 0.54 2.95
C LEU A 105 -10.64 0.48 2.53
N LYS A 106 -11.27 1.62 2.23
CA LYS A 106 -12.66 1.68 1.76
C LYS A 106 -12.89 0.89 0.46
N LEU A 107 -11.91 0.85 -0.44
CA LEU A 107 -12.00 0.05 -1.66
C LEU A 107 -12.11 -1.45 -1.35
N SER A 108 -11.37 -1.93 -0.35
CA SER A 108 -11.44 -3.32 0.12
C SER A 108 -12.74 -3.61 0.86
N GLU A 109 -13.19 -2.73 1.76
CA GLU A 109 -14.46 -2.86 2.50
C GLU A 109 -15.65 -3.00 1.55
N LYS A 110 -15.74 -2.12 0.55
CA LYS A 110 -16.82 -2.14 -0.44
C LYS A 110 -16.90 -3.44 -1.24
N ARG A 111 -15.80 -4.20 -1.32
CA ARG A 111 -15.71 -5.45 -2.10
C ARG A 111 -15.84 -6.71 -1.26
N LEU A 112 -15.70 -6.58 0.06
CA LEU A 112 -15.87 -7.67 1.02
C LEU A 112 -17.32 -7.75 1.54
N ASN A 113 -18.05 -6.63 1.49
CA ASN A 113 -19.49 -6.54 1.78
C ASN A 113 -20.34 -6.90 0.55
#